data_AF-A0A1U8B9K9-F1
#
_entry.id   AF-A0A1U8B9K9-F1
#
_cell.length_a   1.000
_cell.length_b   1.000
_cell.length_c   1.000
_cell.angle_alpha   90.00
_cell.angle_beta   90.00
_cell.angle_gamma   90.00
#
_symmetry.space_group_name_H-M   'P 1'
#
loop_
_entity.id
_entity.type
_entity.pdbx_description
1 polymer ?
#
loop_
_entity_poly.entity_id
_entity_poly.type
_entity_poly.pdbx_seq_one_letter_code
_entity_poly.pdbx_strand_id
1 'polypeptide(L)'
;MGTKFLISCLLIVLSIVQPKAIAESESEKEAVVDIEGKELEVDQPYHIFWDITQIGGSAIPYKEDGATKVMLGTGGEFKNLSSPVTFSPANPSEGKTILESTDLNIKFVDMPGVWQVEDMKDKKAPEGMRLRTSILVGGEPGKPGPETVRNWFKIEKAETKKPNARPGQHYRIFYCPNVCPQSCNVECGNIGVSVDDDTGGLALILFGKKGFPFVFMKAK
;
A
#
# COMPACT_ATOMS: atom_id res chain seq x y z
N MET A 1 -11.49 -62.09 62.73
CA MET A 1 -12.37 -61.75 61.58
C MET A 1 -12.91 -60.35 61.79
N GLY A 2 -12.65 -59.43 60.84
CA GLY A 2 -13.25 -58.09 60.84
C GLY A 2 -12.25 -56.96 60.59
N THR A 3 -11.65 -56.93 59.40
CA THR A 3 -10.80 -55.86 58.84
C THR A 3 -11.60 -54.55 58.72
N LYS A 4 -11.07 -53.41 59.19
CA LYS A 4 -11.64 -52.08 58.90
C LYS A 4 -10.57 -51.04 58.58
N PHE A 5 -10.55 -50.71 57.28
CA PHE A 5 -10.31 -49.40 56.66
C PHE A 5 -9.13 -48.53 57.12
N LEU A 6 -8.05 -48.57 56.32
CA LEU A 6 -7.08 -47.49 56.21
C LEU A 6 -7.72 -46.32 55.45
N ILE A 7 -7.81 -45.16 56.12
CA ILE A 7 -8.29 -43.90 55.57
C ILE A 7 -7.09 -43.03 55.21
N SER A 8 -7.13 -42.52 53.97
CA SER A 8 -6.67 -41.19 53.54
C SER A 8 -5.19 -40.82 53.70
N CYS A 9 -4.53 -40.61 52.56
CA CYS A 9 -4.15 -39.27 52.10
C CYS A 9 -3.39 -39.41 50.77
N LEU A 10 -4.11 -39.53 49.66
CA LEU A 10 -3.54 -39.33 48.33
C LEU A 10 -3.48 -37.81 48.09
N LEU A 11 -2.36 -37.19 48.44
CA LEU A 11 -2.09 -35.79 48.10
C LEU A 11 -1.86 -35.69 46.59
N ILE A 12 -2.92 -35.43 45.83
CA ILE A 12 -2.83 -35.01 44.43
C ILE A 12 -2.35 -33.56 44.43
N VAL A 13 -1.05 -33.35 44.24
CA VAL A 13 -0.49 -32.02 43.98
C VAL A 13 -0.82 -31.67 42.52
N LEU A 14 -2.00 -31.10 42.30
CA LEU A 14 -2.35 -30.41 41.06
C LEU A 14 -1.62 -29.06 41.05
N SER A 15 -0.35 -29.07 40.65
CA SER A 15 0.37 -27.85 40.30
C SER A 15 -0.24 -27.31 39.00
N ILE A 16 -1.14 -26.35 39.14
CA ILE A 16 -1.72 -25.58 38.03
C ILE A 16 -0.58 -24.81 37.37
N VAL A 17 -0.02 -25.36 36.29
CA VAL A 17 0.80 -24.57 35.37
C VAL A 17 -0.17 -23.61 34.68
N GLN A 18 -0.30 -22.41 35.21
CA GLN A 18 -1.06 -21.36 34.52
C GLN A 18 -0.33 -21.06 33.21
N PRO A 19 -0.97 -21.21 32.04
CA PRO A 19 -0.38 -20.72 30.82
C PRO A 19 -0.27 -19.20 30.96
N LYS A 20 0.96 -18.70 31.03
CA LYS A 20 1.24 -17.27 30.96
C LYS A 20 0.75 -16.82 29.58
N ALA A 21 -0.40 -16.14 29.56
CA ALA A 21 -0.89 -15.51 28.35
C ALA A 21 0.20 -14.56 27.85
N ILE A 22 0.79 -14.90 26.71
CA ILE A 22 1.64 -13.99 25.96
C ILE A 22 0.66 -13.00 25.34
N ALA A 23 0.53 -11.83 25.96
CA ALA A 23 -0.04 -10.70 25.26
C ALA A 23 0.92 -10.37 24.13
N GLU A 24 0.54 -10.71 22.89
CA GLU A 24 1.17 -10.11 21.72
C GLU A 24 1.00 -8.60 21.86
N SER A 25 2.10 -7.89 22.05
CA SER A 25 2.11 -6.45 21.90
C SER A 25 1.82 -6.17 20.43
N GLU A 26 0.57 -5.84 20.12
CA GLU A 26 0.21 -5.27 18.83
C GLU A 26 0.99 -3.95 18.74
N SER A 27 2.08 -3.94 17.99
CA SER A 27 2.89 -2.74 17.77
C SER A 27 1.96 -1.68 17.20
N GLU A 28 1.82 -0.55 17.90
CA GLU A 28 1.03 0.58 17.41
C GLU A 28 1.63 1.01 16.05
N LYS A 29 0.79 1.05 15.02
CA LYS A 29 1.21 1.44 13.68
C LYS A 29 1.64 2.91 13.69
N GLU A 30 2.76 3.21 13.06
CA GLU A 30 3.25 4.59 12.96
C GLU A 30 2.48 5.40 11.92
N ALA A 31 2.42 6.72 12.10
CA ALA A 31 1.81 7.62 11.13
C ALA A 31 2.72 7.84 9.90
N VAL A 32 2.11 7.92 8.72
CA VAL A 32 2.77 8.39 7.50
C VAL A 32 2.87 9.93 7.59
N VAL A 33 4.04 10.49 7.28
CA VAL A 33 4.28 11.94 7.32
C VAL A 33 4.64 12.51 5.95
N ASP A 34 4.34 13.79 5.76
CA ASP A 34 4.72 14.55 4.58
C ASP A 34 6.17 15.06 4.66
N ILE A 35 6.62 15.78 3.63
CA ILE A 35 7.96 16.37 3.57
C ILE A 35 8.23 17.43 4.64
N GLU A 36 7.19 17.97 5.30
CA GLU A 36 7.31 18.88 6.44
C GLU A 36 7.32 18.13 7.78
N GLY A 37 7.17 16.81 7.77
CA GLY A 37 7.08 15.97 8.97
C GLY A 37 5.71 15.99 9.63
N LYS A 38 4.67 16.47 8.94
CA LYS A 38 3.28 16.45 9.43
C LYS A 38 2.60 15.18 9.00
N GLU A 39 1.76 14.63 9.86
CA GLU A 39 0.98 13.43 9.57
C GLU A 39 0.09 13.63 8.34
N LEU A 40 -0.02 12.57 7.53
CA LEU A 40 -1.00 12.51 6.46
C LEU A 40 -2.40 12.37 7.06
N GLU A 41 -3.32 13.19 6.58
CA GLU A 41 -4.71 13.18 7.02
C GLU A 41 -5.61 12.47 5.99
N VAL A 42 -6.61 11.75 6.49
CA VAL A 42 -7.64 11.11 5.68
C VAL A 42 -8.36 12.13 4.81
N ASP A 43 -8.54 11.80 3.54
CA ASP A 43 -9.25 12.61 2.53
C ASP A 43 -8.69 14.03 2.31
N GLN A 44 -7.49 14.33 2.82
CA GLN A 44 -6.77 15.56 2.49
C GLN A 44 -5.90 15.35 1.24
N PRO A 45 -5.72 16.40 0.40
CA PRO A 45 -5.00 16.28 -0.84
C PRO A 45 -3.47 16.35 -0.65
N TYR A 46 -2.76 15.39 -1.23
CA TYR A 46 -1.29 15.33 -1.25
C TYR A 46 -0.78 15.01 -2.65
N HIS A 47 0.36 15.57 -3.03
CA HIS A 47 1.12 15.17 -4.20
C HIS A 47 2.06 14.03 -3.87
N ILE A 48 2.07 12.98 -4.69
CA ILE A 48 3.02 11.87 -4.59
C ILE A 48 4.19 12.16 -5.51
N PHE A 49 5.36 12.43 -4.93
CA PHE A 49 6.60 12.60 -5.69
C PHE A 49 7.48 11.38 -5.54
N TRP A 50 8.20 11.04 -6.60
CA TRP A 50 9.37 10.18 -6.50
C TRP A 50 10.60 10.91 -5.96
N ASP A 51 11.55 10.11 -5.51
CA ASP A 51 12.75 10.53 -4.79
C ASP A 51 13.72 11.45 -5.58
N ILE A 52 13.63 11.51 -6.92
CA ILE A 52 14.65 12.21 -7.71
C ILE A 52 14.27 13.67 -7.99
N THR A 53 14.95 14.59 -7.29
CA THR A 53 14.76 16.05 -7.37
C THR A 53 14.92 16.64 -8.78
N GLN A 54 15.79 16.07 -9.62
CA GLN A 54 16.19 16.67 -10.91
C GLN A 54 15.28 16.32 -12.09
N ILE A 55 14.51 15.23 -12.01
CA ILE A 55 13.72 14.74 -13.16
C ILE A 55 12.30 15.35 -13.17
N GLY A 56 11.89 16.01 -12.08
CA GLY A 56 10.60 16.70 -11.96
C GLY A 56 9.42 15.74 -11.75
N GLY A 57 8.22 16.31 -11.64
CA GLY A 57 6.90 15.65 -11.68
C GLY A 57 6.44 14.81 -10.48
N SER A 58 5.13 14.67 -10.37
CA SER A 58 4.42 13.83 -9.39
C SER A 58 3.67 12.69 -10.10
N ALA A 59 2.97 11.86 -9.33
CA ALA A 59 1.92 11.01 -9.90
C ALA A 59 0.87 11.86 -10.64
N ILE A 60 0.48 11.43 -11.83
CA ILE A 60 -0.52 12.07 -12.69
C ILE A 60 -1.39 10.99 -13.37
N PRO A 61 -2.67 11.28 -13.63
CA PRO A 61 -3.49 10.43 -14.48
C PRO A 61 -3.17 10.72 -15.96
N TYR A 62 -2.91 9.67 -16.74
CA TYR A 62 -2.70 9.76 -18.19
C TYR A 62 -3.74 8.92 -18.92
N LYS A 63 -4.54 9.55 -19.79
CA LYS A 63 -5.59 8.87 -20.55
C LYS A 63 -5.03 8.33 -21.86
N GLU A 64 -5.24 7.04 -22.11
CA GLU A 64 -4.78 6.35 -23.30
C GLU A 64 -5.70 5.18 -23.64
N ASP A 65 -6.15 5.10 -24.90
CA ASP A 65 -6.97 4.00 -25.44
C ASP A 65 -8.15 3.57 -24.55
N GLY A 66 -8.82 4.55 -23.93
CA GLY A 66 -9.98 4.32 -23.07
C GLY A 66 -9.65 3.86 -21.64
N ALA A 67 -8.37 3.71 -21.31
CA ALA A 67 -7.86 3.51 -19.95
C ALA A 67 -7.23 4.79 -19.41
N THR A 68 -7.05 4.85 -18.09
CA THR A 68 -6.26 5.92 -17.45
C THR A 68 -5.12 5.27 -16.66
N LYS A 69 -3.89 5.42 -17.14
CA LYS A 69 -2.67 4.94 -16.47
C LYS A 69 -2.26 5.92 -15.36
N VAL A 70 -1.62 5.41 -14.30
CA VAL A 70 -0.93 6.25 -13.32
C VAL A 70 0.53 6.42 -13.74
N MET A 71 0.89 7.63 -14.16
CA MET A 71 2.24 7.96 -14.63
C MET A 71 2.96 8.82 -13.59
N LEU A 72 4.29 8.84 -13.63
CA LEU A 72 5.11 9.84 -12.96
C LEU A 72 5.57 10.87 -13.98
N GLY A 73 5.38 12.15 -13.68
CA GLY A 73 5.83 13.20 -14.58
C GLY A 73 7.35 13.21 -14.71
N THR A 74 7.88 12.93 -15.91
CA THR A 74 9.32 12.92 -16.16
C THR A 74 9.65 13.62 -17.47
N GLY A 75 10.42 14.71 -17.41
CA GLY A 75 10.87 15.42 -18.63
C GLY A 75 9.72 15.84 -19.56
N GLY A 76 10.06 16.41 -20.73
CA GLY A 76 9.08 16.77 -21.77
C GLY A 76 7.87 17.57 -21.28
N GLU A 77 6.67 17.17 -21.71
CA GLU A 77 5.39 17.78 -21.34
C GLU A 77 4.96 17.49 -19.89
N PHE A 78 5.49 16.42 -19.27
CA PHE A 78 5.04 15.97 -17.94
C PHE A 78 5.82 16.57 -16.77
N LYS A 79 6.96 17.24 -17.03
CA LYS A 79 7.89 17.75 -15.99
C LYS A 79 7.22 18.66 -14.94
N ASN A 80 6.22 19.43 -15.36
CA ASN A 80 5.52 20.41 -14.53
C ASN A 80 4.09 19.98 -14.16
N LEU A 81 3.68 18.77 -14.55
CA LEU A 81 2.36 18.27 -14.22
C LEU A 81 2.36 17.69 -12.82
N SER A 82 1.30 18.01 -12.10
CA SER A 82 1.07 17.52 -10.75
C SER A 82 -0.41 17.36 -10.50
N SER A 83 -0.81 16.20 -10.00
CA SER A 83 -2.20 15.92 -9.64
C SER A 83 -2.24 15.41 -8.20
N PRO A 84 -2.95 16.10 -7.29
CA PRO A 84 -3.05 15.64 -5.92
C PRO A 84 -3.93 14.39 -5.84
N VAL A 85 -3.63 13.56 -4.85
CA VAL A 85 -4.43 12.40 -4.47
C VAL A 85 -4.93 12.54 -3.04
N THR A 86 -6.00 11.83 -2.71
CA THR A 86 -6.45 11.59 -1.35
C THR A 86 -6.24 10.12 -0.98
N PHE A 87 -6.18 9.87 0.33
CA PHE A 87 -6.06 8.55 0.92
C PHE A 87 -7.28 8.26 1.80
N SER A 88 -7.92 7.12 1.58
CA SER A 88 -9.09 6.71 2.36
C SER A 88 -8.88 5.28 2.89
N PRO A 89 -8.86 5.06 4.22
CA PRO A 89 -8.63 3.74 4.80
C PRO A 89 -9.83 2.81 4.64
N ALA A 90 -9.55 1.51 4.53
CA ALA A 90 -10.57 0.47 4.46
C ALA A 90 -11.46 0.45 5.69
N ASN A 91 -10.89 0.76 6.85
CA ASN A 91 -11.62 0.94 8.10
C ASN A 91 -11.65 2.43 8.48
N PRO A 92 -12.80 3.12 8.32
CA PRO A 92 -12.94 4.53 8.70
C PRO A 92 -12.72 4.80 10.20
N SER A 93 -12.73 3.76 11.03
CA SER A 93 -12.54 3.88 12.49
C SER A 93 -11.08 4.05 12.89
N GLU A 94 -10.12 3.93 11.96
CA GLU A 94 -8.68 4.10 12.21
C GLU A 94 -8.27 5.57 12.47
N GLY A 95 -9.24 6.48 12.50
CA GLY A 95 -9.04 7.88 12.89
C GLY A 95 -8.83 8.80 11.68
N LYS A 96 -8.27 9.98 11.95
CA LYS A 96 -8.04 11.01 10.92
C LYS A 96 -6.65 10.93 10.29
N THR A 97 -5.76 10.11 10.83
CA THR A 97 -4.37 10.00 10.41
C THR A 97 -4.19 8.75 9.56
N ILE A 98 -3.37 8.84 8.51
CA ILE A 98 -2.95 7.69 7.70
C ILE A 98 -1.81 6.96 8.41
N LEU A 99 -2.03 5.69 8.73
CA LEU A 99 -1.07 4.82 9.38
C LEU A 99 -0.36 3.91 8.38
N GLU A 100 0.88 3.55 8.70
CA GLU A 100 1.65 2.56 7.93
C GLU A 100 0.94 1.20 7.88
N SER A 101 1.11 0.49 6.77
CA SER A 101 0.56 -0.85 6.56
C SER A 101 -0.98 -0.98 6.68
N THR A 102 -1.71 0.13 6.64
CA THR A 102 -3.18 0.15 6.50
C THR A 102 -3.60 0.05 5.04
N ASP A 103 -4.68 -0.68 4.77
CA ASP A 103 -5.28 -0.77 3.43
C ASP A 103 -5.95 0.55 3.06
N LEU A 104 -5.49 1.16 1.97
CA LEU A 104 -5.90 2.47 1.50
C LEU A 104 -6.40 2.39 0.06
N ASN A 105 -7.50 3.08 -0.22
CA ASN A 105 -7.74 3.58 -1.56
C ASN A 105 -6.90 4.84 -1.78
N ILE A 106 -6.33 4.96 -2.99
CA ILE A 106 -5.62 6.16 -3.45
C ILE A 106 -6.42 6.73 -4.62
N LYS A 107 -6.80 8.00 -4.55
CA LYS A 107 -7.70 8.62 -5.54
C LYS A 107 -7.17 9.96 -5.99
N PHE A 108 -7.06 10.20 -7.30
CA PHE A 108 -6.82 11.57 -7.78
C PHE A 108 -8.04 12.44 -7.48
N VAL A 109 -7.81 13.65 -6.93
CA VAL A 109 -8.88 14.57 -6.50
C VAL A 109 -9.93 14.80 -7.59
N ASP A 110 -9.48 14.99 -8.84
CA ASP A 110 -10.33 15.32 -9.98
C ASP A 110 -10.82 14.09 -10.78
N MET A 111 -10.64 12.88 -10.26
CA MET A 111 -11.04 11.63 -10.92
C MET A 111 -12.10 10.88 -10.10
N PRO A 112 -13.05 10.19 -10.74
CA PRO A 112 -14.11 9.49 -10.03
C PRO A 112 -13.63 8.17 -9.37
N GLY A 113 -12.66 7.50 -9.97
CA GLY A 113 -12.18 6.17 -9.55
C GLY A 113 -10.88 6.21 -8.75
N VAL A 114 -10.63 5.13 -8.02
CA VAL A 114 -9.39 4.92 -7.26
C VAL A 114 -8.35 4.18 -8.10
N TRP A 115 -7.13 4.12 -7.61
CA TRP A 115 -6.08 3.29 -8.18
C TRP A 115 -6.50 1.82 -8.14
N GLN A 116 -6.13 1.06 -9.17
CA GLN A 116 -6.46 -0.35 -9.31
C GLN A 116 -5.31 -1.10 -9.98
N VAL A 117 -5.03 -2.29 -9.48
CA VAL A 117 -4.10 -3.25 -10.07
C VAL A 117 -4.78 -3.97 -11.24
N GLU A 118 -4.29 -3.76 -12.46
CA GLU A 118 -4.81 -4.39 -13.67
C GLU A 118 -3.72 -5.18 -14.41
N ASP A 119 -4.04 -6.42 -14.76
CA ASP A 119 -3.13 -7.27 -15.53
C ASP A 119 -3.14 -6.83 -16.99
N MET A 120 -2.01 -6.34 -17.50
CA MET A 120 -1.94 -5.98 -18.91
C MET A 120 -1.97 -7.26 -19.75
N LYS A 121 -2.94 -7.35 -20.65
CA LYS A 121 -2.94 -8.37 -21.70
C LYS A 121 -1.88 -8.01 -22.73
N ASP A 122 -0.62 -8.24 -22.41
CA ASP A 122 0.44 -8.05 -23.39
C ASP A 122 0.34 -9.16 -24.44
N LYS A 123 -0.33 -8.86 -25.56
CA LYS A 123 -0.54 -9.80 -26.68
C LYS A 123 0.78 -10.28 -27.31
N LYS A 124 1.91 -9.65 -26.97
CA LYS A 124 3.24 -9.98 -27.48
C LYS A 124 4.13 -10.66 -26.44
N ALA A 125 3.68 -10.82 -25.19
CA ALA A 125 4.46 -11.51 -24.17
C ALA A 125 4.60 -13.00 -24.53
N PRO A 126 5.84 -13.54 -24.55
CA PRO A 126 6.07 -14.96 -24.71
C PRO A 126 5.32 -15.77 -23.65
N GLU A 127 4.82 -16.94 -24.04
CA GLU A 127 4.14 -17.87 -23.15
C GLU A 127 5.07 -18.21 -21.95
N GLY A 128 4.55 -18.04 -20.72
CA GLY A 128 5.32 -18.22 -19.48
C GLY A 128 6.04 -16.97 -18.97
N MET A 129 6.00 -15.84 -19.69
CA MET A 129 6.47 -14.55 -19.17
C MET A 129 5.40 -13.91 -18.28
N ARG A 130 5.81 -13.42 -17.11
CA ARG A 130 4.94 -12.66 -16.20
C ARG A 130 4.42 -11.42 -16.92
N LEU A 131 3.11 -11.31 -17.07
CA LEU A 131 2.46 -10.10 -17.61
C LEU A 131 2.84 -8.90 -16.74
N ARG A 132 3.12 -7.76 -17.38
CA ARG A 132 3.26 -6.50 -16.64
C ARG A 132 1.89 -6.16 -16.04
N THR A 133 1.83 -5.91 -14.73
CA THR A 133 0.60 -5.48 -14.06
C THR A 133 0.69 -3.98 -13.84
N SER A 134 -0.18 -3.22 -14.48
CA SER A 134 -0.20 -1.76 -14.45
C SER A 134 -1.08 -1.24 -13.32
N ILE A 135 -0.78 -0.03 -12.86
CA ILE A 135 -1.68 0.70 -11.96
C ILE A 135 -2.52 1.66 -12.80
N LEU A 136 -3.83 1.41 -12.83
CA LEU A 136 -4.80 2.22 -13.55
C LEU A 136 -5.67 3.03 -12.59
N VAL A 137 -6.35 4.03 -13.11
CA VAL A 137 -7.42 4.77 -12.44
C VAL A 137 -8.75 4.27 -12.98
N GLY A 138 -9.69 3.98 -12.08
CA GLY A 138 -11.01 3.46 -12.46
C GLY A 138 -11.57 2.42 -11.50
N GLY A 139 -10.81 2.03 -10.47
CA GLY A 139 -11.29 1.16 -9.42
C GLY A 139 -12.47 1.77 -8.67
N GLU A 140 -13.31 0.90 -8.13
CA GLU A 140 -14.42 1.29 -7.27
C GLU A 140 -13.91 1.73 -5.88
N PRO A 141 -14.30 2.94 -5.40
CA PRO A 141 -13.95 3.40 -4.06
C PRO A 141 -14.71 2.64 -2.96
N GLY A 142 -14.03 2.36 -1.87
CA GLY A 142 -14.58 1.71 -0.68
C GLY A 142 -14.93 0.25 -0.92
N LYS A 143 -15.97 -0.22 -0.22
CA LYS A 143 -16.45 -1.61 -0.23
C LYS A 143 -15.33 -2.64 -0.02
N PRO A 144 -14.59 -2.61 1.11
CA PRO A 144 -13.52 -3.56 1.37
C PRO A 144 -14.03 -5.01 1.23
N GLY A 145 -13.41 -5.79 0.36
CA GLY A 145 -13.82 -7.17 0.12
C GLY A 145 -13.29 -7.74 -1.19
N PRO A 146 -13.76 -8.95 -1.58
CA PRO A 146 -13.28 -9.64 -2.77
C PRO A 146 -13.45 -8.83 -4.08
N GLU A 147 -14.55 -8.09 -4.20
CA GLU A 147 -14.89 -7.34 -5.42
C GLU A 147 -13.96 -6.14 -5.66
N THR A 148 -13.43 -5.53 -4.59
CA THR A 148 -12.56 -4.36 -4.67
C THR A 148 -11.12 -4.66 -4.27
N VAL A 149 -10.76 -5.93 -4.06
CA VAL A 149 -9.45 -6.34 -3.50
C VAL A 149 -8.26 -5.71 -4.25
N ARG A 150 -8.39 -5.53 -5.56
CA ARG A 150 -7.38 -4.91 -6.46
C ARG A 150 -7.19 -3.39 -6.27
N ASN A 151 -8.00 -2.75 -5.43
CA ASN A 151 -8.05 -1.28 -5.26
C ASN A 151 -7.37 -0.80 -3.96
N TRP A 152 -6.76 -1.72 -3.21
CA TRP A 152 -6.25 -1.48 -1.87
C TRP A 152 -4.73 -1.57 -1.83
N PHE A 153 -4.10 -0.48 -1.42
CA PHE A 153 -2.66 -0.31 -1.35
C PHE A 153 -2.24 0.01 0.08
N LYS A 154 -0.96 -0.15 0.36
CA LYS A 154 -0.37 0.15 1.65
C LYS A 154 0.85 1.04 1.47
N ILE A 155 1.14 1.81 2.51
CA ILE A 155 2.29 2.70 2.58
C ILE A 155 3.15 2.25 3.75
N GLU A 156 4.46 2.15 3.54
CA GLU A 156 5.45 1.82 4.58
C GLU A 156 6.73 2.59 4.35
N LYS A 157 7.53 2.81 5.40
CA LYS A 157 8.87 3.41 5.26
C LYS A 157 9.70 2.64 4.21
N ALA A 158 10.35 3.40 3.34
CA ALA A 158 11.31 2.83 2.39
C ALA A 158 12.66 2.61 3.09
N GLU A 159 13.32 1.50 2.77
CA GLU A 159 14.65 1.16 3.32
C GLU A 159 15.78 2.03 2.76
N THR A 160 15.55 2.80 1.69
CA THR A 160 16.62 3.44 0.90
C THR A 160 16.39 4.95 0.73
N LYS A 161 17.40 5.76 1.07
CA LYS A 161 17.55 7.15 0.64
C LYS A 161 18.58 7.20 -0.49
N LYS A 162 18.23 7.70 -1.67
CA LYS A 162 19.19 7.87 -2.76
C LYS A 162 20.04 9.14 -2.53
N PRO A 163 21.29 9.19 -3.03
CA PRO A 163 22.00 10.45 -3.14
C PRO A 163 21.19 11.40 -4.06
N ASN A 164 20.96 12.64 -3.62
CA ASN A 164 20.08 13.65 -4.25
C ASN A 164 18.56 13.43 -4.08
N ALA A 165 18.19 12.63 -3.09
CA ALA A 165 16.82 12.46 -2.63
C ALA A 165 16.09 13.78 -2.33
N ARG A 166 14.77 13.80 -2.53
CA ARG A 166 13.93 14.88 -1.98
C ARG A 166 14.02 14.90 -0.45
N PRO A 167 13.91 16.06 0.21
CA PRO A 167 13.83 16.09 1.68
C PRO A 167 12.56 15.38 2.16
N GLY A 168 12.60 14.83 3.37
CA GLY A 168 11.47 14.17 4.03
C GLY A 168 11.71 12.70 4.36
N GLN A 169 10.66 12.07 4.90
CA GLN A 169 10.61 10.62 5.07
C GLN A 169 10.20 9.98 3.74
N HIS A 170 10.90 8.91 3.35
CA HIS A 170 10.62 8.18 2.12
C HIS A 170 9.78 6.95 2.45
N TYR A 171 8.85 6.67 1.56
CA TYR A 171 7.91 5.57 1.67
C TYR A 171 7.92 4.72 0.41
N ARG A 172 7.58 3.45 0.56
CA ARG A 172 7.20 2.57 -0.54
C ARG A 172 5.68 2.43 -0.53
N ILE A 173 5.08 2.42 -1.70
CA ILE A 173 3.69 1.99 -1.89
C ILE A 173 3.74 0.52 -2.32
N PHE A 174 2.86 -0.31 -1.79
CA PHE A 174 2.79 -1.72 -2.16
C PHE A 174 1.36 -2.24 -2.14
N TYR A 175 1.15 -3.33 -2.86
CA TYR A 175 -0.10 -4.05 -2.93
C TYR A 175 0.04 -5.34 -2.13
N CYS A 176 -0.70 -5.45 -1.04
CA CYS A 176 -0.83 -6.67 -0.24
C CYS A 176 -2.07 -6.53 0.65
N PRO A 177 -3.26 -6.52 0.05
CA PRO A 177 -4.47 -6.12 0.74
C PRO A 177 -4.94 -7.15 1.77
N ASN A 178 -5.40 -6.69 2.93
CA ASN A 178 -6.01 -7.53 3.98
C ASN A 178 -7.54 -7.45 4.01
N VAL A 179 -8.16 -6.65 3.14
CA VAL A 179 -9.61 -6.57 3.00
C VAL A 179 -10.29 -7.88 2.56
N CYS A 180 -9.50 -8.89 2.20
CA CYS A 180 -9.98 -10.20 1.75
C CYS A 180 -9.03 -11.33 2.23
N PRO A 181 -8.96 -11.62 3.55
CA PRO A 181 -7.87 -12.43 4.10
C PRO A 181 -7.95 -13.93 3.77
N GLN A 182 -9.13 -14.47 3.46
CA GLN A 182 -9.32 -15.92 3.26
C GLN A 182 -9.82 -16.34 1.87
N SER A 183 -10.45 -15.43 1.11
CA SER A 183 -11.05 -15.76 -0.18
C SER A 183 -10.27 -15.25 -1.39
N CYS A 184 -9.31 -14.34 -1.19
CA CYS A 184 -8.52 -13.78 -2.27
C CYS A 184 -7.07 -14.29 -2.21
N ASN A 185 -6.67 -15.07 -3.21
CA ASN A 185 -5.27 -15.39 -3.41
C ASN A 185 -4.59 -14.22 -4.13
N VAL A 186 -4.17 -13.21 -3.37
CA VAL A 186 -3.49 -12.02 -3.90
C VAL A 186 -1.99 -12.20 -3.88
N GLU A 187 -1.33 -11.90 -5.00
CA GLU A 187 0.12 -11.86 -5.04
C GLU A 187 0.62 -10.49 -4.58
N CYS A 188 1.30 -10.47 -3.43
CA CYS A 188 1.82 -9.23 -2.87
C CYS A 188 3.05 -8.73 -3.62
N GLY A 189 3.12 -7.41 -3.83
CA GLY A 189 4.21 -6.81 -4.58
C GLY A 189 4.39 -5.32 -4.31
N ASN A 190 5.62 -4.83 -4.52
CA ASN A 190 5.90 -3.40 -4.45
C ASN A 190 5.35 -2.68 -5.69
N ILE A 191 4.87 -1.46 -5.48
CA ILE A 191 4.68 -0.54 -6.59
C ILE A 191 6.05 0.02 -6.97
N GLY A 192 6.34 -0.03 -8.26
CA GLY A 192 7.51 0.63 -8.83
C GLY A 192 7.17 1.28 -10.15
N VAL A 193 8.21 1.50 -10.95
CA VAL A 193 8.10 2.22 -12.22
C VAL A 193 8.66 1.37 -13.36
N SER A 194 8.04 1.47 -14.52
CA SER A 194 8.57 1.00 -15.80
C SER A 194 8.50 2.14 -16.81
N VAL A 195 9.40 2.10 -17.81
CA VAL A 195 9.18 2.90 -19.01
C VAL A 195 7.94 2.33 -19.71
N ASP A 196 7.03 3.22 -20.04
CA ASP A 196 5.85 2.94 -20.84
C ASP A 196 6.24 2.98 -22.31
N ASP A 197 5.93 1.92 -23.04
CA ASP A 197 6.43 1.73 -24.40
C ASP A 197 5.76 2.67 -25.42
N ASP A 198 4.57 3.17 -25.10
CA ASP A 198 3.76 4.04 -25.96
C ASP A 198 4.16 5.51 -25.79
N THR A 199 4.29 5.97 -24.55
CA THR A 199 4.58 7.37 -24.22
C THR A 199 6.07 7.66 -23.99
N GLY A 200 6.88 6.64 -23.71
CA GLY A 200 8.24 6.80 -23.20
C GLY A 200 8.32 7.38 -21.78
N GLY A 201 7.18 7.64 -21.13
CA GLY A 201 7.09 8.13 -19.76
C GLY A 201 7.26 7.01 -18.73
N LEU A 202 7.26 7.36 -17.44
CA LEU A 202 7.33 6.36 -16.37
C LEU A 202 5.92 5.99 -15.88
N ALA A 203 5.48 4.76 -16.14
CA ALA A 203 4.23 4.21 -15.62
C ALA A 203 4.44 3.51 -14.27
N LEU A 204 3.46 3.61 -13.37
CA LEU A 204 3.42 2.79 -12.16
C LEU A 204 3.02 1.35 -12.50
N ILE A 205 3.78 0.40 -11.97
CA ILE A 205 3.55 -1.03 -12.13
C ILE A 205 3.63 -1.76 -10.79
N LEU A 206 2.94 -2.89 -10.69
CA LEU A 206 3.15 -3.85 -9.61
C LEU A 206 4.40 -4.71 -9.90
N PHE A 207 5.01 -5.23 -8.83
CA PHE A 207 6.28 -5.97 -8.86
C PHE A 207 7.49 -5.13 -9.27
N GLY A 208 7.47 -3.86 -8.87
CA GLY A 208 8.65 -3.00 -8.91
C GLY A 208 9.82 -3.55 -8.08
N LYS A 209 11.05 -3.27 -8.52
CA LYS A 209 12.27 -3.61 -7.75
C LYS A 209 12.21 -2.98 -6.35
N LYS A 210 12.65 -3.72 -5.32
CA LYS A 210 12.72 -3.40 -3.87
C LYS A 210 12.29 -1.98 -3.47
N GLY A 211 10.98 -1.69 -3.55
CA GLY A 211 10.34 -0.46 -3.05
C GLY A 211 10.85 0.82 -3.71
N PHE A 212 10.21 1.24 -4.81
CA PHE A 212 10.52 2.55 -5.40
C PHE A 212 10.12 3.66 -4.40
N PRO A 213 11.06 4.55 -4.00
CA PRO A 213 10.79 5.51 -2.93
C PRO A 213 9.96 6.70 -3.41
N PHE A 214 8.92 7.00 -2.64
CA PHE A 214 8.02 8.14 -2.77
C PHE A 214 8.11 9.05 -1.55
N VAL A 215 7.76 10.31 -1.73
CA VAL A 215 7.52 11.29 -0.67
C VAL A 215 6.18 11.98 -0.92
N PHE A 216 5.55 12.46 0.15
CA PHE A 216 4.24 13.10 0.11
C PHE A 216 4.36 14.59 0.43
N MET A 217 3.70 15.44 -0.33
CA MET A 217 3.66 16.88 -0.10
C MET A 217 2.22 17.34 -0.05
N LYS A 218 1.80 18.00 1.03
CA LYS A 218 0.43 18.52 1.15
C LYS A 218 0.13 19.49 0.00
N ALA A 219 -0.99 19.29 -0.68
CA ALA A 219 -1.45 20.22 -1.70
C ALA A 219 -1.97 21.50 -1.02
N LYS A 220 -1.76 22.64 -1.68
CA LYS A 220 -2.22 23.95 -1.19
C LYS A 220 -3.63 24.26 -1.64
#